data_AF-A0A0Q9Y705-F1
#
_entry.id   AF-A0A0Q9Y705-F1
#
_cell.length_a   1.000
_cell.length_b   1.000
_cell.length_c   1.000
_cell.angle_alpha   90.00
_cell.angle_beta   90.00
_cell.angle_gamma   90.00
#
_symmetry.space_group_name_H-M   'P 1'
#
loop_
_entity.id
_entity.type
_entity.pdbx_description
1 polymer ?
#
loop_
_entity_poly.entity_id
_entity_poly.type
_entity_poly.pdbx_seq_one_letter_code
_entity_poly.pdbx_strand_id
1 'polypeptide(L)'
;MATQYDGSSFVYDQEGNIIFGEQINKKMLVYNKKVGEYQLSADQDQFILIETKSNTNKWTYAAVISKKQLSKDVQHIRTLHLLVAIMTLLIGIAISLIFSYRNSLPLKKLLGIISWTEATKLKNPYDFLHSNITEMIQNNNRLKEQVQKQMPILQDSVFRRLIGGEISSVKEAYTLIEQAEVPLKGSYGFVGIIQIVHFIKEFNREMLDEMSVAQLVIQAELQEIFQGHIFCGNIKADQVAFLLTYQQKTSDEEEKQIEQSLKTFVRKLEEKNALKVNGGLGKQFKNILDIHQSYEQARVSLPFVHSIDQKPSFQKYNVIMMEGR
;
A
#
# COMPACT_ATOMS: atom_id res chain seq x y z
N MET A 1 8.35 13.01 -58.55
CA MET A 1 8.48 12.03 -57.45
C MET A 1 9.79 11.23 -57.48
N ALA A 2 10.40 10.95 -58.65
CA ALA A 2 11.70 10.26 -58.72
C ALA A 2 12.92 11.10 -58.28
N THR A 3 12.85 12.43 -58.42
CA THR A 3 13.94 13.36 -58.07
C THR A 3 14.24 13.51 -56.57
N GLN A 4 13.33 13.08 -55.69
CA GLN A 4 13.52 13.22 -54.23
C GLN A 4 14.25 12.03 -53.59
N TYR A 5 14.42 10.92 -54.32
CA TYR A 5 14.99 9.67 -53.81
C TYR A 5 16.21 9.16 -54.58
N ASP A 6 16.83 10.01 -55.41
CA ASP A 6 17.99 9.64 -56.25
C ASP A 6 17.73 8.35 -57.05
N GLY A 7 16.48 8.23 -57.51
CA GLY A 7 15.95 7.08 -58.22
C GLY A 7 15.85 7.37 -59.71
N SER A 8 15.99 6.33 -60.52
CA SER A 8 15.77 6.43 -61.97
C SER A 8 14.47 5.73 -62.33
N SER A 9 13.71 6.32 -63.24
CA SER A 9 12.48 5.72 -63.76
C SER A 9 12.56 5.63 -65.28
N PHE A 10 12.14 4.51 -65.81
CA PHE A 10 12.18 4.24 -67.24
C PHE A 10 11.03 3.35 -67.69
N VAL A 11 10.69 3.46 -68.96
CA VAL A 11 9.63 2.70 -69.61
C VAL A 11 10.24 1.98 -70.80
N TYR A 12 9.95 0.69 -70.94
CA TYR A 12 10.44 -0.11 -72.06
C TYR A 12 9.33 -0.92 -72.72
N ASP A 13 9.53 -1.22 -74.00
CA ASP A 13 8.62 -2.03 -74.82
C ASP A 13 8.84 -3.54 -74.60
N GLN A 14 8.07 -4.37 -75.31
CA GLN A 14 8.12 -5.83 -75.17
C GLN A 14 9.45 -6.46 -75.65
N GLU A 15 10.22 -5.73 -76.44
CA GLU A 15 11.50 -6.16 -76.98
C GLU A 15 12.68 -5.76 -76.08
N GLY A 16 12.40 -4.98 -75.04
CA GLY A 16 13.40 -4.46 -74.11
C GLY A 16 14.00 -3.12 -74.56
N ASN A 17 13.37 -2.40 -75.48
CA ASN A 17 13.82 -1.07 -75.88
C ASN A 17 13.26 -0.01 -74.93
N ILE A 18 14.14 0.81 -74.37
CA ILE A 18 13.74 1.92 -73.49
C ILE A 18 13.12 3.03 -74.34
N ILE A 19 11.83 3.30 -74.11
CA ILE A 19 11.02 4.31 -74.81
C ILE A 19 11.25 5.68 -74.17
N PHE A 20 11.30 5.72 -72.83
CA PHE A 20 11.45 6.96 -72.07
C PHE A 20 12.15 6.67 -70.75
N GLY A 21 13.00 7.57 -70.29
CA GLY A 21 13.44 7.53 -68.90
C GLY A 21 14.49 8.57 -68.56
N GLU A 22 14.61 8.83 -67.26
CA GLU A 22 15.37 9.93 -66.69
C GLU A 22 16.47 9.37 -65.78
N GLN A 23 17.70 9.86 -65.95
CA GLN A 23 18.90 9.49 -65.16
C GLN A 23 19.17 7.97 -65.07
N ILE A 24 18.97 7.23 -66.16
CA ILE A 24 19.20 5.78 -66.20
C ILE A 24 20.71 5.46 -66.26
N ASN A 25 21.24 4.85 -65.21
CA ASN A 25 22.58 4.27 -65.26
C ASN A 25 22.54 2.89 -65.97
N LYS A 26 22.74 2.89 -67.30
CA LYS A 26 22.68 1.68 -68.14
C LYS A 26 23.62 0.55 -67.73
N LYS A 27 24.65 0.83 -66.91
CA LYS A 27 25.57 -0.20 -66.39
C LYS A 27 24.96 -1.03 -65.25
N MET A 28 23.95 -0.51 -64.57
CA MET A 28 23.27 -1.17 -63.44
C MET A 28 22.10 -2.06 -63.86
N LEU A 29 21.69 -2.05 -65.13
CA LEU A 29 20.51 -2.76 -65.64
C LEU A 29 20.91 -3.76 -66.74
N VAL A 30 20.55 -5.02 -66.56
CA VAL A 30 20.70 -6.10 -67.56
C VAL A 30 19.32 -6.60 -67.96
N TYR A 31 18.99 -6.53 -69.24
CA TYR A 31 17.73 -7.06 -69.75
C TYR A 31 17.79 -8.59 -69.86
N ASN A 32 16.93 -9.28 -69.12
CA ASN A 32 16.83 -10.73 -69.15
C ASN A 32 15.80 -11.16 -70.21
N LYS A 33 16.30 -11.52 -71.40
CA LYS A 33 15.46 -11.94 -72.54
C LYS A 33 14.57 -13.17 -72.28
N LYS A 34 14.87 -14.01 -71.28
CA LYS A 34 14.06 -15.18 -70.95
C LYS A 34 12.81 -14.84 -70.13
N VAL A 35 12.91 -13.78 -69.32
CA VAL A 35 11.83 -13.33 -68.42
C VAL A 35 11.10 -12.12 -69.01
N GLY A 36 11.74 -11.39 -69.94
CA GLY A 36 11.18 -10.20 -70.56
C GLY A 36 11.22 -8.98 -69.65
N GLU A 37 12.14 -8.97 -68.68
CA GLU A 37 12.23 -8.00 -67.58
C GLU A 37 13.68 -7.54 -67.39
N TYR A 38 13.88 -6.33 -66.87
CA TYR A 38 15.21 -5.87 -66.47
C TYR A 38 15.59 -6.41 -65.10
N GLN A 39 16.87 -6.69 -64.90
CA GLN A 39 17.44 -7.13 -63.62
C GLN A 39 18.62 -6.23 -63.24
N LEU A 40 18.87 -6.09 -61.95
CA LEU A 40 20.01 -5.33 -61.45
C LEU A 40 21.31 -6.14 -61.62
N SER A 41 22.29 -5.57 -62.33
CA SER A 41 23.49 -6.29 -62.78
C SER A 41 24.45 -6.68 -61.66
N ALA A 42 24.58 -5.86 -60.62
CA ALA A 42 25.46 -6.08 -59.48
C ALA A 42 25.29 -4.98 -58.41
N ASP A 43 24.15 -4.94 -57.70
CA ASP A 43 23.99 -4.24 -56.39
C ASP A 43 22.59 -4.49 -55.78
N GLN A 44 22.14 -5.75 -55.69
CA GLN A 44 20.78 -6.11 -55.22
C GLN A 44 20.51 -5.67 -53.76
N ASP A 45 21.56 -5.45 -52.97
CA ASP A 45 21.44 -5.06 -51.57
C ASP A 45 21.27 -3.55 -51.36
N GLN A 46 21.55 -2.72 -52.37
CA GLN A 46 21.46 -1.26 -52.24
C GLN A 46 20.30 -0.64 -53.02
N PHE A 47 19.76 -1.33 -54.02
CA PHE A 47 18.67 -0.80 -54.86
C PHE A 47 17.50 -1.79 -54.96
N ILE A 48 16.30 -1.24 -55.12
CA ILE A 48 15.07 -2.01 -55.40
C ILE A 48 14.60 -1.62 -56.79
N LEU A 49 14.39 -2.62 -57.64
CA LEU A 49 13.71 -2.47 -58.93
C LEU A 49 12.24 -2.86 -58.74
N ILE A 50 11.34 -1.95 -59.09
CA ILE A 50 9.89 -2.18 -59.09
C ILE A 50 9.42 -2.06 -60.53
N GLU A 51 8.81 -3.12 -61.06
CA GLU A 51 8.26 -3.15 -62.42
C GLU A 51 6.75 -3.38 -62.37
N THR A 52 6.01 -2.65 -63.19
CA THR A 52 4.59 -2.87 -63.40
C THR A 52 4.25 -2.80 -64.87
N LYS A 53 3.52 -3.81 -65.35
CA LYS A 53 3.16 -3.94 -66.77
C LYS A 53 1.77 -3.36 -66.99
N SER A 54 1.65 -2.51 -68.00
CA SER A 54 0.37 -1.96 -68.40
C SER A 54 -0.38 -2.94 -69.32
N ASN A 55 -1.63 -3.24 -68.97
CA ASN A 55 -2.49 -4.18 -69.71
C ASN A 55 -2.97 -3.63 -71.07
N THR A 56 -2.94 -2.32 -71.28
CA THR A 56 -3.56 -1.67 -72.45
C THR A 56 -2.57 -1.43 -73.60
N ASN A 57 -1.34 -1.01 -73.31
CA ASN A 57 -0.31 -0.72 -74.32
C ASN A 57 0.87 -1.71 -74.27
N LYS A 58 0.85 -2.68 -73.33
CA LYS A 58 1.90 -3.68 -73.12
C LYS A 58 3.28 -3.12 -72.78
N TRP A 59 3.38 -1.84 -72.39
CA TRP A 59 4.63 -1.25 -71.90
C TRP A 59 4.87 -1.58 -70.44
N THR A 60 6.13 -1.73 -70.07
CA THR A 60 6.53 -1.96 -68.69
C THR A 60 7.13 -0.70 -68.11
N TYR A 61 6.58 -0.27 -66.97
CA TYR A 61 7.06 0.87 -66.19
C TYR A 61 7.98 0.34 -65.10
N ALA A 62 9.23 0.79 -65.11
CA ALA A 62 10.25 0.39 -64.16
C ALA A 62 10.76 1.59 -63.36
N ALA A 63 10.96 1.39 -62.07
CA ALA A 63 11.58 2.37 -61.18
C ALA A 63 12.66 1.69 -60.33
N VAL A 64 13.82 2.34 -60.26
CA VAL A 64 14.95 1.93 -59.41
C VAL A 64 15.07 2.93 -58.27
N ILE A 65 15.03 2.45 -57.03
CA ILE A 65 15.07 3.27 -55.82
C ILE A 65 16.22 2.79 -54.92
N SER A 66 17.01 3.72 -54.36
CA SER A 66 18.05 3.37 -53.39
C SER A 66 17.48 3.05 -52.01
N LYS A 67 17.78 1.85 -51.48
CA LYS A 67 17.47 1.45 -50.10
C LYS A 67 18.16 2.35 -49.07
N LYS A 68 19.31 2.93 -49.41
CA LYS A 68 20.11 3.79 -48.53
C LYS A 68 19.40 5.12 -48.22
N GLN A 69 18.71 5.73 -49.19
CA GLN A 69 17.87 6.91 -48.92
C GLN A 69 16.60 6.53 -48.17
N LEU A 70 15.92 5.43 -48.54
CA LEU A 70 14.72 4.98 -47.82
C LEU A 70 15.00 4.71 -46.34
N SER A 71 16.18 4.15 -46.02
CA SER A 71 16.58 3.90 -44.64
C SER A 71 17.05 5.16 -43.89
N LYS A 72 17.53 6.21 -44.56
CA LYS A 72 18.03 7.42 -43.88
C LYS A 72 16.93 8.15 -43.10
N ASP A 73 15.73 8.22 -43.66
CA ASP A 73 14.58 8.86 -42.99
C ASP A 73 14.02 8.01 -41.84
N VAL A 74 14.11 6.68 -41.95
CA VAL A 74 13.63 5.75 -40.92
C VAL A 74 14.59 5.67 -39.71
N GLN A 75 15.88 5.89 -39.92
CA GLN A 75 16.89 5.84 -38.84
C GLN A 75 16.71 6.96 -37.80
N HIS A 76 16.23 8.13 -38.23
CA HIS A 76 16.04 9.27 -37.31
C HIS A 76 14.86 9.02 -36.35
N ILE A 77 13.76 8.46 -36.87
CA ILE A 77 12.59 8.06 -36.08
C ILE A 77 12.96 6.95 -35.08
N ARG A 78 13.73 5.95 -35.52
CA ARG A 78 14.17 4.84 -34.66
C ARG A 78 15.03 5.31 -33.49
N THR A 79 15.93 6.25 -33.72
CA THR A 79 16.81 6.80 -32.68
C THR A 79 16.04 7.61 -31.65
N LEU A 80 15.07 8.42 -32.09
CA LEU A 80 14.22 9.21 -31.20
C LEU A 80 13.38 8.32 -30.27
N HIS A 81 12.74 7.28 -30.81
CA HIS A 81 11.96 6.34 -29.99
C HIS A 81 12.85 5.59 -28.98
N LEU A 82 14.07 5.20 -29.38
CA LEU A 82 15.02 4.56 -28.46
C LEU A 82 15.40 5.50 -27.31
N LEU A 83 15.65 6.78 -27.61
CA LEU A 83 16.00 7.79 -26.61
C LEU A 83 14.85 8.01 -25.62
N VAL A 84 13.62 8.14 -26.11
CA VAL A 84 12.42 8.26 -25.26
C VAL A 84 12.26 7.03 -24.36
N ALA A 85 12.43 5.82 -24.91
CA ALA A 85 12.36 4.59 -24.12
C ALA A 85 13.39 4.58 -22.98
N ILE A 86 14.65 4.93 -23.26
CA ILE A 86 15.71 5.02 -22.24
C ILE A 86 15.37 6.07 -21.17
N MET A 87 14.88 7.25 -21.58
CA MET A 87 14.48 8.30 -20.64
C MET A 87 13.35 7.86 -19.71
N THR A 88 12.31 7.21 -20.25
CA THR A 88 11.20 6.69 -19.42
C THR A 88 11.66 5.61 -18.45
N LEU A 89 12.60 4.75 -18.87
CA LEU A 89 13.20 3.74 -18.00
C LEU A 89 13.98 4.39 -16.85
N LEU A 90 14.82 5.39 -17.15
CA LEU A 90 15.59 6.12 -16.14
C LEU A 90 14.69 6.85 -15.15
N ILE A 91 13.62 7.48 -15.62
CA ILE A 91 12.63 8.15 -14.76
C ILE A 91 11.92 7.11 -13.88
N GLY A 92 11.50 5.98 -14.43
CA GLY A 92 10.88 4.90 -13.66
C GLY A 92 11.81 4.33 -12.59
N ILE A 93 13.09 4.16 -12.91
CA ILE A 93 14.12 3.75 -11.94
C ILE A 93 14.31 4.82 -10.88
N ALA A 94 14.41 6.09 -11.26
CA ALA A 94 14.57 7.21 -10.31
C ALA A 94 13.37 7.31 -9.36
N ILE A 95 12.14 7.23 -9.87
CA ILE A 95 10.91 7.22 -9.06
C ILE A 95 10.91 6.00 -8.14
N SER A 96 11.21 4.80 -8.66
CA SER A 96 11.29 3.57 -7.87
C SER A 96 12.33 3.69 -6.74
N LEU A 97 13.50 4.26 -7.02
CA LEU A 97 14.53 4.51 -6.02
C LEU A 97 14.10 5.55 -4.98
N ILE A 98 13.42 6.63 -5.39
CA ILE A 98 12.90 7.65 -4.45
C ILE A 98 11.82 7.04 -3.54
N PHE A 99 10.87 6.27 -4.10
CA PHE A 99 9.82 5.59 -3.33
C PHE A 99 10.40 4.51 -2.42
N SER A 100 11.32 3.71 -2.92
CA SER A 100 12.06 2.73 -2.13
C SER A 100 12.82 3.43 -1.01
N TYR A 101 13.52 4.54 -1.26
CA TYR A 101 14.26 5.25 -0.22
C TYR A 101 13.34 5.90 0.82
N ARG A 102 12.25 6.59 0.40
CA ARG A 102 11.28 7.19 1.33
C ARG A 102 10.54 6.16 2.18
N ASN A 103 10.22 4.99 1.63
CA ASN A 103 9.47 3.95 2.32
C ASN A 103 10.37 2.98 3.12
N SER A 104 11.64 2.82 2.72
CA SER A 104 12.60 1.91 3.38
C SER A 104 13.48 2.58 4.43
N LEU A 105 13.53 3.92 4.49
CA LEU A 105 14.37 4.63 5.46
C LEU A 105 13.98 4.47 6.94
N PRO A 106 12.70 4.27 7.32
CA PRO A 106 12.39 3.94 8.71
C PRO A 106 12.91 2.55 9.10
N LEU A 107 13.03 1.62 8.14
CA LEU A 107 13.46 0.24 8.41
C LEU A 107 14.97 0.11 8.63
N LYS A 108 15.80 0.80 7.83
CA LYS A 108 17.27 0.69 7.96
C LYS A 108 17.81 1.28 9.27
N LYS A 109 17.13 2.27 9.86
CA LYS A 109 17.46 2.78 11.20
C LYS A 109 17.17 1.77 12.31
N LEU A 110 16.25 0.81 12.08
CA LEU A 110 15.96 -0.29 13.00
C LEU A 110 16.92 -1.47 12.80
N LEU A 111 17.46 -1.67 11.59
CA LEU A 111 18.37 -2.77 11.23
C LEU A 111 19.84 -2.55 11.62
N GLY A 112 20.22 -1.36 12.10
CA GLY A 112 21.58 -1.08 12.58
C GLY A 112 21.97 -1.80 13.88
N ILE A 113 21.06 -2.60 14.46
CA ILE A 113 21.23 -3.27 15.76
C ILE A 113 21.57 -4.77 15.61
N ILE A 114 21.44 -5.39 14.43
CA ILE A 114 21.50 -6.86 14.32
C ILE A 114 22.48 -7.30 13.21
N SER A 115 23.41 -8.18 13.59
CA SER A 115 24.56 -8.63 12.81
C SER A 115 24.20 -9.30 11.49
N TRP A 116 24.92 -8.89 10.45
CA TRP A 116 24.69 -9.13 9.03
C TRP A 116 25.20 -10.51 8.55
N THR A 117 24.83 -11.61 9.21
CA THR A 117 25.36 -12.95 8.85
C THR A 117 24.37 -13.89 8.16
N GLU A 118 23.08 -13.56 8.01
CA GLU A 118 22.11 -14.50 7.40
C GLU A 118 21.17 -13.87 6.34
N ALA A 119 21.60 -12.79 5.69
CA ALA A 119 20.76 -12.05 4.74
C ALA A 119 20.53 -12.73 3.36
N THR A 120 21.06 -13.95 3.12
CA THR A 120 21.01 -14.59 1.80
C THR A 120 19.91 -15.66 1.62
N LYS A 121 19.03 -15.86 2.61
CA LYS A 121 17.95 -16.88 2.52
C LYS A 121 16.51 -16.40 2.71
N LEU A 122 16.23 -15.10 2.78
CA LEU A 122 14.86 -14.62 3.01
C LEU A 122 14.24 -13.97 1.77
N LYS A 123 13.27 -14.68 1.18
CA LYS A 123 12.51 -14.26 -0.01
C LYS A 123 11.21 -13.51 0.34
N ASN A 124 10.88 -13.36 1.62
CA ASN A 124 9.59 -12.81 2.03
C ASN A 124 9.72 -11.84 3.23
N PRO A 125 9.36 -10.55 3.06
CA PRO A 125 9.30 -9.55 4.14
C PRO A 125 8.34 -9.93 5.29
N TYR A 126 7.33 -10.76 5.02
CA TYR A 126 6.38 -11.23 6.03
C TYR A 126 7.01 -12.28 6.97
N ASP A 127 7.87 -13.16 6.46
CA ASP A 127 8.58 -14.15 7.28
C ASP A 127 9.59 -13.47 8.23
N PHE A 128 10.14 -12.32 7.84
CA PHE A 128 11.03 -11.51 8.68
C PHE A 128 10.28 -10.78 9.80
N LEU A 129 9.06 -10.32 9.54
CA LEU A 129 8.17 -9.81 10.60
C LEU A 129 7.76 -10.96 11.52
N HIS A 130 7.41 -12.12 10.96
CA HIS A 130 7.01 -13.29 11.74
C HIS A 130 8.15 -13.79 12.64
N SER A 131 9.39 -13.85 12.16
CA SER A 131 10.53 -14.29 12.98
C SER A 131 10.90 -13.29 14.07
N ASN A 132 10.89 -11.99 13.81
CA ASN A 132 11.22 -10.97 14.81
C ASN A 132 10.08 -10.72 15.80
N ILE A 133 8.82 -10.82 15.37
CA ILE A 133 7.65 -10.73 16.25
C ILE A 133 7.56 -12.01 17.07
N THR A 134 7.85 -13.18 16.48
CA THR A 134 7.97 -14.43 17.23
C THR A 134 9.15 -14.37 18.20
N GLU A 135 10.31 -13.79 17.85
CA GLU A 135 11.40 -13.56 18.80
C GLU A 135 11.06 -12.50 19.85
N MET A 136 10.29 -11.45 19.53
CA MET A 136 9.84 -10.45 20.51
C MET A 136 8.77 -11.02 21.44
N ILE A 137 7.89 -11.88 20.95
CA ILE A 137 6.91 -12.66 21.71
C ILE A 137 7.60 -13.77 22.51
N GLN A 138 8.62 -14.43 21.95
CA GLN A 138 9.41 -15.47 22.62
C GLN A 138 10.36 -14.87 23.65
N ASN A 139 10.92 -13.68 23.42
CA ASN A 139 11.73 -12.98 24.39
C ASN A 139 10.85 -12.37 25.49
N ASN A 140 9.63 -11.92 25.14
CA ASN A 140 8.58 -11.64 26.12
C ASN A 140 8.22 -12.90 26.91
N ASN A 141 8.12 -14.08 26.28
CA ASN A 141 7.85 -15.38 26.92
C ASN A 141 9.03 -15.94 27.74
N ARG A 142 10.29 -15.68 27.35
CA ARG A 142 11.51 -16.14 28.03
C ARG A 142 11.88 -15.22 29.20
N LEU A 143 11.61 -13.91 29.10
CA LEU A 143 11.56 -12.98 30.25
C LEU A 143 10.39 -13.32 31.19
N LYS A 144 9.25 -13.73 30.63
CA LYS A 144 8.10 -14.28 31.36
C LYS A 144 8.43 -15.60 32.06
N GLU A 145 9.39 -16.39 31.60
CA GLU A 145 9.74 -17.67 32.23
C GLU A 145 10.82 -17.55 33.31
N GLN A 146 11.55 -16.44 33.39
CA GLN A 146 12.67 -16.32 34.34
C GLN A 146 12.69 -15.02 35.16
N VAL A 147 11.56 -14.56 35.76
CA VAL A 147 11.48 -13.98 37.14
C VAL A 147 10.24 -13.08 37.49
N GLN A 148 9.34 -12.59 36.61
CA GLN A 148 8.30 -11.60 37.03
C GLN A 148 6.86 -11.78 36.45
N LYS A 149 6.07 -12.74 36.94
CA LYS A 149 4.69 -13.02 36.46
C LYS A 149 3.60 -12.96 37.54
N GLN A 150 3.34 -11.81 38.14
CA GLN A 150 2.06 -11.64 38.88
C GLN A 150 1.37 -10.31 38.56
N MET A 151 2.10 -9.19 38.51
CA MET A 151 1.48 -7.88 38.41
C MET A 151 0.66 -7.64 37.12
N PRO A 152 1.17 -7.89 35.89
CA PRO A 152 0.38 -7.65 34.68
C PRO A 152 -0.87 -8.54 34.57
N ILE A 153 -0.80 -9.75 35.13
CA ILE A 153 -1.93 -10.70 35.16
C ILE A 153 -3.00 -10.21 36.14
N LEU A 154 -2.58 -9.72 37.31
CA LEU A 154 -3.48 -9.11 38.30
C LEU A 154 -4.13 -7.86 37.74
N GLN A 155 -3.38 -7.00 37.05
CA GLN A 155 -3.89 -5.79 36.39
C GLN A 155 -4.96 -6.11 35.34
N ASP A 156 -4.71 -7.09 34.46
CA ASP A 156 -5.70 -7.53 33.46
C ASP A 156 -6.96 -8.11 34.14
N SER A 157 -6.79 -8.90 35.19
CA SER A 157 -7.91 -9.48 35.97
C SER A 157 -8.75 -8.39 36.63
N VAL A 158 -8.14 -7.44 37.33
CA VAL A 158 -8.85 -6.33 37.98
C VAL A 158 -9.56 -5.47 36.94
N PHE A 159 -8.92 -5.17 35.82
CA PHE A 159 -9.53 -4.42 34.74
C PHE A 159 -10.77 -5.11 34.16
N ARG A 160 -10.70 -6.43 33.90
CA ARG A 160 -11.85 -7.22 33.43
C ARG A 160 -12.99 -7.22 34.45
N ARG A 161 -12.69 -7.34 35.74
CA ARG A 161 -13.70 -7.29 36.81
C ARG A 161 -14.37 -5.92 36.89
N LEU A 162 -13.62 -4.83 36.72
CA LEU A 162 -14.14 -3.46 36.71
C LEU A 162 -15.09 -3.22 35.54
N ILE A 163 -14.68 -3.56 34.31
CA ILE A 163 -15.52 -3.39 33.12
C ILE A 163 -16.65 -4.41 33.04
N GLY A 164 -16.51 -5.57 33.69
CA GLY A 164 -17.51 -6.63 33.75
C GLY A 164 -18.58 -6.40 34.83
N GLY A 165 -18.40 -5.42 35.71
CA GLY A 165 -19.35 -5.11 36.78
C GLY A 165 -19.38 -6.16 37.89
N GLU A 166 -18.32 -6.96 38.03
CA GLU A 166 -18.24 -8.05 39.02
C GLU A 166 -17.94 -7.56 40.43
N ILE A 167 -17.65 -6.26 40.59
CA ILE A 167 -17.29 -5.65 41.87
C ILE A 167 -18.50 -4.93 42.44
N SER A 168 -18.96 -5.39 43.61
CA SER A 168 -20.19 -4.89 44.24
C SER A 168 -19.95 -3.78 45.26
N SER A 169 -18.69 -3.51 45.63
CA SER A 169 -18.33 -2.55 46.69
C SER A 169 -17.21 -1.62 46.26
N VAL A 170 -17.37 -0.31 46.52
CA VAL A 170 -16.33 0.71 46.26
C VAL A 170 -15.04 0.38 47.02
N LYS A 171 -15.15 -0.10 48.26
CA LYS A 171 -13.99 -0.46 49.08
C LYS A 171 -13.22 -1.64 48.48
N GLU A 172 -13.95 -2.66 48.02
CA GLU A 172 -13.36 -3.80 47.33
C GLU A 172 -12.66 -3.36 46.04
N ALA A 173 -13.30 -2.50 45.25
CA ALA A 173 -12.72 -1.96 44.02
C ALA A 173 -11.37 -1.28 44.28
N TYR A 174 -11.31 -0.35 45.24
CA TYR A 174 -10.06 0.35 45.58
C TYR A 174 -8.99 -0.59 46.11
N THR A 175 -9.36 -1.58 46.93
CA THR A 175 -8.39 -2.58 47.43
C THR A 175 -7.77 -3.37 46.28
N LEU A 176 -8.58 -3.80 45.30
CA LEU A 176 -8.09 -4.53 44.13
C LEU A 176 -7.22 -3.65 43.21
N ILE A 177 -7.62 -2.40 43.01
CA ILE A 177 -6.88 -1.41 42.22
C ILE A 177 -5.50 -1.13 42.85
N GLU A 178 -5.45 -0.95 44.16
CA GLU A 178 -4.20 -0.74 44.90
C GLU A 178 -3.31 -1.98 44.86
N GLN A 179 -3.87 -3.17 45.08
CA GLN A 179 -3.12 -4.44 45.04
C GLN A 179 -2.53 -4.75 43.66
N ALA A 180 -3.26 -4.38 42.61
CA ALA A 180 -2.79 -4.54 41.23
C ALA A 180 -1.99 -3.33 40.71
N GLU A 181 -1.75 -2.32 41.55
CA GLU A 181 -1.05 -1.08 41.16
C GLU A 181 -1.61 -0.46 39.86
N VAL A 182 -2.93 -0.54 39.66
CA VAL A 182 -3.56 0.02 38.46
C VAL A 182 -3.48 1.54 38.57
N PRO A 183 -2.90 2.25 37.59
CA PRO A 183 -2.62 3.68 37.66
C PRO A 183 -3.89 4.53 37.45
N LEU A 184 -4.85 4.43 38.37
CA LEU A 184 -6.08 5.23 38.34
C LEU A 184 -5.88 6.53 39.12
N LYS A 185 -6.16 7.67 38.47
CA LYS A 185 -5.96 9.01 39.04
C LYS A 185 -7.26 9.64 39.55
N GLY A 186 -8.23 8.86 40.02
CA GLY A 186 -9.45 9.39 40.66
C GLY A 186 -10.70 8.56 40.38
N SER A 187 -11.85 9.12 40.77
CA SER A 187 -13.16 8.46 40.68
C SER A 187 -13.98 8.84 39.44
N TYR A 188 -13.54 9.84 38.68
CA TYR A 188 -14.19 10.31 37.46
C TYR A 188 -13.44 9.81 36.23
N GLY A 189 -14.11 9.63 35.10
CA GLY A 189 -13.41 9.20 33.90
C GLY A 189 -14.28 8.70 32.79
N PHE A 190 -13.65 8.04 31.82
CA PHE A 190 -14.29 7.48 30.64
C PHE A 190 -13.76 6.07 30.38
N VAL A 191 -14.66 5.21 29.90
CA VAL A 191 -14.26 3.95 29.29
C VAL A 191 -14.47 4.06 27.79
N GLY A 192 -13.49 3.59 27.02
CA GLY A 192 -13.64 3.45 25.58
C GLY A 192 -13.21 2.07 25.10
N ILE A 193 -13.63 1.76 23.88
CA ILE A 193 -13.31 0.52 23.19
C ILE A 193 -12.86 0.83 21.77
N ILE A 194 -11.77 0.21 21.34
CA ILE A 194 -11.26 0.23 19.97
C ILE A 194 -11.39 -1.17 19.41
N GLN A 195 -12.09 -1.28 18.29
CA GLN A 195 -12.35 -2.49 17.55
C GLN A 195 -11.56 -2.46 16.24
N ILE A 196 -10.72 -3.46 16.02
CA ILE A 196 -9.99 -3.61 14.75
C ILE A 196 -10.99 -4.06 13.68
N VAL A 197 -11.00 -3.35 12.55
CA VAL A 197 -11.81 -3.69 11.38
C VAL A 197 -10.95 -4.55 10.47
N HIS A 198 -11.30 -5.83 10.35
CA HIS A 198 -10.56 -6.80 9.54
C HIS A 198 -11.45 -7.41 8.46
N PHE A 199 -10.87 -7.74 7.31
CA PHE A 199 -11.59 -8.18 6.10
C PHE A 199 -11.57 -9.70 5.88
N ILE A 200 -10.67 -10.43 6.54
CA ILE A 200 -10.46 -11.86 6.26
C ILE A 200 -11.55 -12.71 6.94
N LYS A 201 -12.19 -13.56 6.12
CA LYS A 201 -13.30 -14.46 6.51
C LYS A 201 -12.86 -15.73 7.24
N GLU A 202 -11.56 -16.00 7.32
CA GLU A 202 -11.02 -17.22 7.93
C GLU A 202 -10.13 -16.87 9.12
N PHE A 203 -10.54 -17.32 10.31
CA PHE A 203 -9.74 -17.25 11.53
C PHE A 203 -8.60 -18.27 11.44
N ASN A 204 -7.43 -17.84 10.93
CA ASN A 204 -6.20 -18.63 10.97
C ASN A 204 -5.22 -18.08 12.04
N ARG A 205 -4.11 -18.79 12.31
CA ARG A 205 -3.11 -18.34 13.31
C ARG A 205 -2.44 -17.02 12.92
N GLU A 206 -2.17 -16.82 11.64
CA GLU A 206 -1.53 -15.59 11.12
C GLU A 206 -2.39 -14.35 11.40
N MET A 207 -3.72 -14.45 11.22
CA MET A 207 -4.67 -13.38 11.55
C MET A 207 -4.64 -13.03 13.05
N LEU A 208 -4.52 -14.03 13.94
CA LEU A 208 -4.41 -13.79 15.38
C LEU A 208 -3.09 -13.09 15.76
N ASP A 209 -2.01 -13.42 15.08
CA ASP A 209 -0.72 -12.76 15.27
C ASP A 209 -0.77 -11.29 14.78
N GLU A 210 -1.35 -11.05 13.59
CA GLU A 210 -1.58 -9.69 13.07
C GLU A 210 -2.44 -8.84 14.02
N MET A 211 -3.52 -9.43 14.55
CA MET A 211 -4.37 -8.77 15.54
C MET A 211 -3.60 -8.43 16.81
N SER A 212 -2.78 -9.35 17.32
CA SER A 212 -1.96 -9.11 18.51
C SER A 212 -0.99 -7.94 18.31
N VAL A 213 -0.39 -7.85 17.11
CA VAL A 213 0.47 -6.72 16.73
C VAL A 213 -0.32 -5.42 16.64
N ALA A 214 -1.49 -5.45 16.01
CA ALA A 214 -2.38 -4.29 15.92
C ALA A 214 -2.80 -3.79 17.31
N GLN A 215 -3.11 -4.70 18.24
CA GLN A 215 -3.43 -4.35 19.63
C GLN A 215 -2.25 -3.65 20.33
N LEU A 216 -1.02 -4.14 20.15
CA LEU A 216 0.17 -3.49 20.72
C LEU A 216 0.37 -2.08 20.17
N VAL A 217 0.17 -1.87 18.86
CA VAL A 217 0.25 -0.54 18.23
C VAL A 217 -0.83 0.38 18.79
N ILE A 218 -2.08 -0.08 18.88
CA ILE A 218 -3.20 0.68 19.46
C ILE A 218 -2.88 1.10 20.90
N GLN A 219 -2.41 0.17 21.73
CA GLN A 219 -2.06 0.46 23.12
C GLN A 219 -0.92 1.47 23.22
N ALA A 220 0.16 1.32 22.44
CA ALA A 220 1.30 2.24 22.45
C ALA A 220 0.90 3.67 22.04
N GLU A 221 0.10 3.78 21.00
CA GLU A 221 -0.41 5.06 20.49
C GLU A 221 -1.36 5.75 21.48
N LEU A 222 -2.22 4.98 22.17
CA LEU A 222 -3.05 5.51 23.25
C LEU A 222 -2.20 6.01 24.43
N GLN A 223 -1.19 5.24 24.82
CA GLN A 223 -0.24 5.63 25.87
C GLN A 223 0.50 6.92 25.53
N GLU A 224 0.89 7.11 24.26
CA GLU A 224 1.53 8.34 23.76
C GLU A 224 0.58 9.55 23.86
N ILE A 225 -0.65 9.43 23.34
CA ILE A 225 -1.61 10.54 23.27
C ILE A 225 -2.02 11.04 24.66
N PHE A 226 -2.22 10.12 25.61
CA PHE A 226 -2.63 10.45 26.97
C PHE A 226 -1.45 10.49 27.95
N GLN A 227 -0.20 10.51 27.47
CA GLN A 227 1.00 10.65 28.28
C GLN A 227 1.07 9.67 29.47
N GLY A 228 0.67 8.42 29.27
CA GLY A 228 0.63 7.42 30.33
C GLY A 228 -0.54 7.52 31.33
N HIS A 229 -1.49 8.43 31.13
CA HIS A 229 -2.67 8.60 32.00
C HIS A 229 -3.84 7.67 31.60
N ILE A 230 -3.54 6.61 30.86
CA ILE A 230 -4.51 5.67 30.32
C ILE A 230 -4.12 4.26 30.74
N PHE A 231 -5.11 3.47 31.14
CA PHE A 231 -4.94 2.04 31.35
C PHE A 231 -5.64 1.28 30.23
N CYS A 232 -4.95 0.35 29.57
CA CYS A 232 -5.46 -0.40 28.43
C CYS A 232 -5.48 -1.90 28.75
N GLY A 233 -6.49 -2.61 28.24
CA GLY A 233 -6.59 -4.06 28.34
C GLY A 233 -7.25 -4.69 27.13
N ASN A 234 -6.82 -5.90 26.77
CA ASN A 234 -7.35 -6.62 25.62
C ASN A 234 -8.62 -7.38 26.01
N ILE A 235 -9.76 -7.11 25.37
CA ILE A 235 -11.02 -7.78 25.71
C ILE A 235 -11.18 -9.06 24.90
N LYS A 236 -10.95 -8.95 23.58
CA LYS A 236 -10.99 -10.02 22.59
C LYS A 236 -9.75 -9.92 21.70
N ALA A 237 -9.56 -10.84 20.76
CA ALA A 237 -8.46 -10.77 19.79
C ALA A 237 -8.49 -9.47 18.97
N ASP A 238 -9.67 -8.92 18.74
CA ASP A 238 -9.92 -7.78 17.86
C ASP A 238 -10.28 -6.49 18.62
N GLN A 239 -10.31 -6.53 19.96
CA GLN A 239 -10.80 -5.43 20.80
C GLN A 239 -9.82 -5.03 21.90
N VAL A 240 -9.54 -3.74 21.98
CA VAL A 240 -8.81 -3.11 23.09
C VAL A 240 -9.75 -2.16 23.81
N ALA A 241 -9.94 -2.34 25.12
CA ALA A 241 -10.63 -1.37 25.96
C ALA A 241 -9.60 -0.50 26.69
N PHE A 242 -9.98 0.73 26.98
CA PHE A 242 -9.17 1.66 27.74
C PHE A 242 -9.98 2.41 28.79
N LEU A 243 -9.31 2.81 29.85
CA LEU A 243 -9.84 3.54 30.98
C LEU A 243 -9.01 4.80 31.20
N LEU A 244 -9.69 5.94 31.12
CA LEU A 244 -9.14 7.26 31.44
C LEU A 244 -9.74 7.69 32.77
N THR A 245 -8.90 8.07 33.73
CA THR A 245 -9.36 8.52 35.06
C THR A 245 -8.82 9.90 35.42
N TYR A 246 -9.65 10.67 36.12
CA TYR A 246 -9.38 12.03 36.56
C TYR A 246 -9.84 12.22 38.01
N GLN A 247 -9.15 13.12 38.72
CA GLN A 247 -9.46 13.43 40.12
C GLN A 247 -10.79 14.18 40.26
N GLN A 248 -11.12 14.98 39.27
CA GLN A 248 -12.29 15.84 39.26
C GLN A 248 -13.13 15.57 38.02
N LYS A 249 -14.39 15.99 38.09
CA LYS A 249 -15.29 15.94 36.94
C LYS A 249 -14.75 16.83 35.82
N THR A 250 -14.34 16.20 34.73
CA THR A 250 -14.06 16.81 33.43
C THR A 250 -15.22 17.72 32.99
N SER A 251 -14.88 18.91 32.52
CA SER A 251 -15.79 19.87 31.91
C SER A 251 -16.22 19.44 30.50
N ASP A 252 -17.28 20.05 29.98
CA ASP A 252 -17.78 19.76 28.62
C ASP A 252 -16.74 20.11 27.53
N GLU A 253 -15.86 21.10 27.78
CA GLU A 253 -14.78 21.46 26.87
C GLU A 253 -13.66 20.41 26.85
N GLU A 254 -13.22 19.95 28.03
CA GLU A 254 -12.21 18.89 28.13
C GLU A 254 -12.74 17.57 27.55
N GLU A 255 -14.02 17.24 27.76
CA GLU A 255 -14.64 16.06 27.17
C GLU A 255 -14.63 16.13 25.63
N LYS A 256 -14.92 17.30 25.05
CA LYS A 256 -14.79 17.52 23.60
C LYS A 256 -13.34 17.37 23.12
N GLN A 257 -12.36 17.81 23.91
CA GLN A 257 -10.93 17.65 23.58
C GLN A 257 -10.51 16.18 23.58
N ILE A 258 -11.02 15.38 24.52
CA ILE A 258 -10.79 13.92 24.57
C ILE A 258 -11.38 13.27 23.31
N GLU A 259 -12.63 13.61 22.96
CA GLU A 259 -13.27 13.09 21.75
C GLU A 259 -12.49 13.46 20.47
N GLN A 260 -12.00 14.69 20.37
CA GLN A 260 -11.23 15.15 19.21
C GLN A 260 -9.84 14.47 19.14
N SER A 261 -9.20 14.25 20.29
CA SER A 261 -7.95 13.50 20.37
C SER A 261 -8.14 12.05 19.91
N LEU A 262 -9.24 11.41 20.31
CA LEU A 262 -9.56 10.04 19.90
C LEU A 262 -9.95 9.94 18.41
N LYS A 263 -10.64 10.94 17.85
CA LYS A 263 -10.86 11.02 16.39
C LYS A 263 -9.55 11.16 15.62
N THR A 264 -8.63 11.98 16.13
CA THR A 264 -7.30 12.17 15.54
C THR A 264 -6.46 10.90 15.62
N PHE A 265 -6.54 10.19 16.75
CA PHE A 265 -5.93 8.87 16.95
C PHE A 265 -6.40 7.85 15.90
N VAL A 266 -7.71 7.70 15.70
CA VAL A 266 -8.27 6.77 14.71
C VAL A 266 -7.75 7.08 13.30
N ARG A 267 -7.72 8.37 12.93
CA ARG A 267 -7.15 8.80 11.64
C ARG A 267 -5.64 8.53 11.53
N LYS A 268 -4.88 8.76 12.60
CA LYS A 268 -3.43 8.49 12.65
C LYS A 268 -3.14 7.01 12.41
N LEU A 269 -3.92 6.11 13.02
CA LEU A 269 -3.79 4.67 12.83
C LEU A 269 -4.07 4.24 11.38
N GLU A 270 -5.07 4.84 10.74
CA GLU A 270 -5.36 4.57 9.32
C GLU A 270 -4.22 5.08 8.42
N GLU A 271 -3.80 6.34 8.59
CA GLU A 271 -2.82 7.00 7.71
C GLU A 271 -1.39 6.46 7.87
N LYS A 272 -0.94 6.20 9.10
CA LYS A 272 0.45 5.81 9.39
C LYS A 272 0.66 4.30 9.48
N ASN A 273 -0.34 3.58 9.96
CA ASN A 273 -0.20 2.15 10.27
C ASN A 273 -1.04 1.26 9.35
N ALA A 274 -1.82 1.84 8.41
CA ALA A 274 -2.80 1.13 7.57
C ALA A 274 -3.81 0.30 8.40
N LEU A 275 -4.03 0.69 9.66
CA LEU A 275 -4.93 0.01 10.60
C LEU A 275 -6.28 0.70 10.58
N LYS A 276 -7.30 -0.02 10.11
CA LYS A 276 -8.70 0.44 10.18
C LYS A 276 -9.29 0.02 11.51
N VAL A 277 -9.78 0.99 12.27
CA VAL A 277 -10.38 0.75 13.58
C VAL A 277 -11.67 1.55 13.73
N ASN A 278 -12.59 0.98 14.50
CA ASN A 278 -13.77 1.67 15.00
C ASN A 278 -13.60 1.93 16.49
N GLY A 279 -14.02 3.10 16.96
CA GLY A 279 -13.94 3.46 18.36
C GLY A 279 -15.29 3.84 18.95
N GLY A 280 -15.52 3.40 20.17
CA GLY A 280 -16.67 3.75 20.99
C GLY A 280 -16.21 4.39 22.30
N LEU A 281 -16.90 5.45 22.73
CA LEU A 281 -16.71 6.08 24.04
C LEU A 281 -18.00 6.02 24.85
N GLY A 282 -17.89 5.61 26.11
CA GLY A 282 -18.97 5.72 27.09
C GLY A 282 -19.14 7.14 27.59
N LYS A 283 -20.19 7.38 28.38
CA LYS A 283 -20.32 8.65 29.11
C LYS A 283 -19.32 8.71 30.25
N GLN A 284 -19.08 9.93 30.72
CA GLN A 284 -18.31 10.17 31.92
C GLN A 284 -18.92 9.44 33.12
N PHE A 285 -18.15 8.56 33.75
CA PHE A 285 -18.51 7.99 35.03
C PHE A 285 -18.10 8.92 36.17
N LYS A 286 -18.84 8.84 37.28
CA LYS A 286 -18.60 9.64 38.50
C LYS A 286 -18.05 8.80 39.64
N ASN A 287 -18.21 7.48 39.56
CA ASN A 287 -17.71 6.51 40.50
C ASN A 287 -17.11 5.32 39.74
N ILE A 288 -16.16 4.64 40.37
CA ILE A 288 -15.48 3.46 39.86
C ILE A 288 -16.43 2.28 39.61
N LEU A 289 -17.54 2.20 40.36
CA LEU A 289 -18.58 1.18 40.13
C LEU A 289 -19.36 1.42 38.82
N ASP A 290 -19.39 2.67 38.34
CA ASP A 290 -20.07 3.02 37.08
C ASP A 290 -19.19 2.71 35.85
N ILE A 291 -17.96 2.20 36.03
CA ILE A 291 -17.05 1.80 34.94
C ILE A 291 -17.73 0.79 34.02
N HIS A 292 -18.40 -0.22 34.58
CA HIS A 292 -19.15 -1.19 33.78
C HIS A 292 -20.21 -0.52 32.91
N GLN A 293 -20.99 0.42 33.46
CA GLN A 293 -22.00 1.13 32.71
C GLN A 293 -21.39 1.98 31.57
N SER A 294 -20.27 2.65 31.82
CA SER A 294 -19.54 3.40 30.80
C SER A 294 -18.99 2.47 29.71
N TYR A 295 -18.48 1.29 30.08
CA TYR A 295 -18.03 0.26 29.14
C TYR A 295 -19.16 -0.25 28.24
N GLU A 296 -20.31 -0.59 28.82
CA GLU A 296 -21.48 -1.04 28.06
C GLU A 296 -21.94 0.03 27.05
N GLN A 297 -21.95 1.30 27.46
CA GLN A 297 -22.24 2.42 26.57
C GLN A 297 -21.22 2.55 25.44
N ALA A 298 -19.93 2.40 25.73
CA ALA A 298 -18.87 2.40 24.72
C ALA A 298 -19.03 1.26 23.72
N ARG A 299 -19.44 0.08 24.18
CA ARG A 299 -19.67 -1.08 23.31
C ARG A 299 -20.88 -0.87 22.40
N VAL A 300 -21.97 -0.30 22.92
CA VAL A 300 -23.18 0.01 22.13
C VAL A 300 -22.93 1.14 21.13
N SER A 301 -22.06 2.10 21.45
CA SER A 301 -21.72 3.20 20.54
C SER A 301 -20.77 2.81 19.41
N LEU A 302 -20.21 1.59 19.43
CA LEU A 302 -19.42 1.11 18.30
C LEU A 302 -20.25 1.15 17.01
N PRO A 303 -19.78 1.85 15.96
CA PRO A 303 -20.43 1.86 14.67
C PRO A 303 -20.71 0.43 14.20
N PHE A 304 -21.97 0.13 13.84
CA PHE A 304 -22.32 -1.16 13.26
C PHE A 304 -21.43 -1.41 12.04
N VAL A 305 -20.71 -2.54 12.06
CA VAL A 305 -19.83 -3.01 10.97
C VAL A 305 -20.55 -3.09 9.61
N HIS A 306 -21.89 -3.05 9.59
CA HIS A 306 -22.74 -3.18 8.41
C HIS A 306 -23.19 -1.87 7.73
N SER A 307 -22.92 -0.67 8.27
CA SER A 307 -23.38 0.57 7.63
C SER A 307 -22.43 1.03 6.51
N ILE A 308 -22.62 0.42 5.33
CA ILE A 308 -22.43 0.86 3.92
C ILE A 308 -21.14 1.61 3.49
N ASP A 309 -20.43 2.34 4.36
CA ASP A 309 -19.34 3.24 3.96
C ASP A 309 -17.95 2.85 4.48
N GLN A 310 -17.80 1.79 5.29
CA GLN A 310 -16.51 1.16 5.67
C GLN A 310 -15.37 2.11 6.12
N LYS A 311 -15.72 3.31 6.61
CA LYS A 311 -14.77 4.32 7.08
C LYS A 311 -14.49 4.12 8.56
N PRO A 312 -13.22 4.14 8.99
CA PRO A 312 -12.92 4.15 10.42
C PRO A 312 -13.58 5.36 11.07
N SER A 313 -14.21 5.13 12.21
CA SER A 313 -14.97 6.18 12.88
C SER A 313 -14.95 6.00 14.38
N PHE A 314 -15.06 7.13 15.07
CA PHE A 314 -15.12 7.20 16.52
C PHE A 314 -16.45 7.83 16.93
N GLN A 315 -17.23 7.14 17.76
CA GLN A 315 -18.53 7.61 18.22
C GLN A 315 -18.61 7.59 19.75
N LYS A 316 -19.11 8.68 20.31
CA LYS A 316 -19.46 8.76 21.73
C LYS A 316 -20.92 8.37 21.91
N TYR A 317 -21.21 7.67 23.00
CA TYR A 317 -22.58 7.28 23.33
C TYR A 317 -23.49 8.50 23.58
N ASN A 318 -24.53 8.63 22.76
CA ASN A 318 -25.60 9.60 22.91
C ASN A 318 -26.94 8.87 23.11
N VAL A 319 -27.77 9.34 24.05
CA VAL A 319 -29.05 8.69 24.47
C VAL A 319 -30.04 8.51 23.32
N ILE A 320 -29.94 9.34 22.28
CA ILE A 320 -30.86 9.40 21.14
C ILE A 320 -30.81 8.11 20.28
N MET A 321 -29.76 7.28 20.41
CA MET A 321 -29.61 6.04 19.62
C MET A 321 -30.59 4.91 20.00
N MET A 322 -31.44 5.09 21.02
CA MET A 322 -32.42 4.06 21.45
C MET A 322 -33.90 4.40 21.20
N GLU A 323 -34.25 5.63 20.77
CA GLU A 323 -35.66 5.98 20.46
C GLU A 323 -36.06 5.72 18.99
N GLY A 324 -35.15 5.18 18.18
CA GLY A 324 -35.41 4.83 16.79
C GLY A 324 -35.36 3.33 16.53
N ARG A 325 -36.24 2.56 17.18
CA ARG A 325 -36.58 1.20 16.75
C ARG A 325 -38.06 0.94 16.89
#